data_AF-A0A7J6RX84-F1
#
_entry.id   AF-A0A7J6RX84-F1
#
_cell.length_a   1.000
_cell.length_b   1.000
_cell.length_c   1.000
_cell.angle_alpha   90.00
_cell.angle_beta   90.00
_cell.angle_gamma   90.00
#
_symmetry.space_group_name_H-M   'P 1'
#
loop_
_entity.id
_entity.type
_entity.pdbx_description
1 polymer ?
#
loop_
_entity_poly.entity_id
_entity_poly.type
_entity_poly.pdbx_seq_one_letter_code
_entity_poly.pdbx_strand_id
1 'polypeptide(L)'
;SIVLDDDYSYDMILPAKEGYSLSAREARQPKKRKAVSLEEVLKSPLGTYRGIFKPASNVEDSAWRMMMDFNWSRRPEPSSNNKEFAQRHARRLQSTLEKKGLAEDYYLVFEDYKTAQHIEPVPDSERSAHYYTTHFPVVKDGSARGTRLRPVFDWRGSNDLQSLPPTIDNSLLGPLMVTRLFEHVLWSDLRQAFLNFRCPTATRKAHAFIICNPKDGSFEYFRFRGMPMGARSSPGGMQAGSSIIVEVANENTENRLRREDGLQTLSSSTIIQDA
;
A
#
# COMPACT_ATOMS: atom_id res chain seq x y z
N SER A 1 9.63 -25.38 -17.37
CA SER A 1 8.56 -24.40 -17.62
C SER A 1 8.39 -23.56 -16.36
N ILE A 2 8.70 -22.26 -16.42
CA ILE A 2 8.43 -21.35 -15.31
C ILE A 2 6.93 -21.02 -15.40
N VAL A 3 6.15 -21.51 -14.44
CA VAL A 3 4.77 -21.07 -14.26
C VAL A 3 4.87 -19.65 -13.70
N LEU A 4 4.55 -18.65 -14.53
CA LEU A 4 4.35 -17.28 -14.06
C LEU A 4 3.07 -17.30 -13.22
N ASP A 5 3.16 -16.90 -11.94
CA ASP A 5 1.99 -16.69 -11.08
C ASP A 5 0.97 -15.78 -11.82
N ASP A 6 -0.31 -16.12 -11.74
CA ASP A 6 -1.46 -15.48 -12.39
C ASP A 6 -1.64 -13.96 -12.10
N ASP A 7 -0.72 -13.33 -11.34
CA ASP A 7 -0.73 -11.91 -10.98
C ASP A 7 -0.13 -10.97 -12.04
N TYR A 8 0.62 -11.51 -13.01
CA TYR A 8 1.22 -10.72 -14.09
C TYR A 8 0.34 -10.74 -15.34
N SER A 9 -0.95 -10.44 -15.19
CA SER A 9 -1.86 -10.30 -16.33
C SER A 9 -1.55 -9.02 -17.12
N TYR A 10 -0.72 -9.20 -18.15
CA TYR A 10 -0.67 -8.56 -19.48
C TYR A 10 -0.80 -7.04 -19.70
N ASP A 11 -1.05 -6.19 -18.70
CA ASP A 11 -1.06 -4.72 -18.84
C ASP A 11 0.02 -4.03 -18.00
N MET A 12 1.19 -4.66 -17.86
CA MET A 12 2.39 -3.97 -17.35
C MET A 12 3.00 -3.09 -18.43
N ILE A 13 2.48 -1.87 -18.63
CA ILE A 13 3.20 -0.85 -19.41
C ILE A 13 4.26 -0.19 -18.51
N LEU A 14 5.47 -0.75 -18.58
CA LEU A 14 6.75 -0.05 -18.79
C LEU A 14 7.88 -1.09 -18.59
N PRO A 15 8.73 -1.34 -19.61
CA PRO A 15 9.86 -2.22 -19.44
C PRO A 15 10.91 -1.50 -18.58
N ALA A 16 11.20 -2.03 -17.39
CA ALA A 16 12.49 -1.80 -16.76
C ALA A 16 13.55 -2.42 -17.68
N LYS A 17 14.07 -1.61 -18.61
CA LYS A 17 15.12 -2.03 -19.53
C LYS A 17 16.39 -2.34 -18.74
N GLU A 18 16.84 -3.56 -18.97
CA GLU A 18 18.19 -4.11 -18.87
C GLU A 18 18.77 -4.30 -17.46
N GLY A 19 19.12 -5.56 -17.21
CA GLY A 19 19.46 -6.09 -15.91
C GLY A 19 20.90 -5.89 -15.52
N TYR A 20 21.15 -5.98 -14.22
CA TYR A 20 22.47 -6.25 -13.68
C TYR A 20 22.35 -7.12 -12.42
N SER A 21 23.17 -8.16 -12.40
CA SER A 21 23.57 -8.90 -11.20
C SER A 21 24.60 -8.07 -10.45
N LEU A 22 24.35 -7.72 -9.20
CA LEU A 22 25.35 -7.16 -8.30
C LEU A 22 25.35 -7.90 -6.96
N SER A 23 26.57 -8.27 -6.56
CA SER A 23 26.88 -9.23 -5.51
C SER A 23 26.36 -8.82 -4.12
N ALA A 24 26.00 -9.82 -3.31
CA ALA A 24 25.45 -9.72 -1.96
C ALA A 24 26.29 -8.93 -0.93
N ARG A 25 27.43 -8.37 -1.33
CA ARG A 25 28.38 -7.67 -0.45
C ARG A 25 28.02 -6.19 -0.22
N GLU A 26 27.27 -5.55 -1.12
CA GLU A 26 26.84 -4.15 -0.98
C GLU A 26 25.54 -3.99 -0.14
N ALA A 27 24.85 -5.09 0.16
CA ALA A 27 23.58 -5.08 0.88
C ALA A 27 23.71 -4.98 2.42
N ARG A 28 24.93 -4.94 2.98
CA ARG A 28 25.16 -4.98 4.43
C ARG A 28 25.68 -3.64 4.94
N GLN A 29 24.74 -2.86 5.51
CA GLN A 29 24.86 -1.72 6.45
C GLN A 29 24.27 -0.40 5.91
N PRO A 30 23.01 -0.05 6.23
CA PRO A 30 22.51 1.29 5.96
C PRO A 30 23.01 2.24 7.06
N LYS A 31 24.22 2.80 6.89
CA LYS A 31 24.61 4.07 7.53
C LYS A 31 23.64 5.15 7.05
N LYS A 32 23.20 6.06 7.94
CA LYS A 32 22.22 7.16 7.72
C LYS A 32 22.07 7.52 6.23
N ARG A 33 21.07 6.93 5.56
CA ARG A 33 20.96 6.97 4.09
C ARG A 33 20.61 8.40 3.66
N LYS A 34 21.42 8.97 2.77
CA LYS A 34 21.06 10.16 1.98
C LYS A 34 19.80 9.82 1.18
N ALA A 35 18.87 10.78 1.07
CA ALA A 35 17.72 10.64 0.19
C ALA A 35 18.20 10.50 -1.25
N VAL A 36 17.53 9.67 -2.04
CA VAL A 36 17.87 9.39 -3.45
C VAL A 36 16.74 9.83 -4.37
N SER A 37 17.05 10.06 -5.64
CA SER A 37 16.05 10.44 -6.65
C SER A 37 15.02 9.33 -6.91
N LEU A 38 13.84 9.71 -7.42
CA LEU A 38 12.81 8.74 -7.81
C LEU A 38 13.35 7.73 -8.85
N GLU A 39 14.15 8.20 -9.81
CA GLU A 39 14.78 7.37 -10.83
C GLU A 39 15.70 6.30 -10.23
N GLU A 40 16.53 6.67 -9.25
CA GLU A 40 17.38 5.73 -8.53
C GLU A 40 16.59 4.70 -7.72
N VAL A 41 15.45 5.09 -7.13
CA VAL A 41 14.56 4.14 -6.42
C VAL A 41 13.92 3.15 -7.39
N LEU A 42 13.46 3.60 -8.55
CA LEU A 42 12.85 2.74 -9.56
C LEU A 42 13.85 1.77 -10.19
N LYS A 43 15.11 2.18 -10.34
CA LYS A 43 16.21 1.33 -10.81
C LYS A 43 16.80 0.43 -9.72
N SER A 44 16.43 0.64 -8.46
CA SER A 44 16.97 -0.13 -7.34
C SER A 44 16.51 -1.59 -7.40
N PRO A 45 17.39 -2.57 -7.09
CA PRO A 45 16.96 -3.96 -6.91
C PRO A 45 16.01 -4.12 -5.71
N LEU A 46 15.95 -3.13 -4.82
CA LEU A 46 15.03 -3.07 -3.68
C LEU A 46 13.73 -2.32 -4.02
N GLY A 47 13.51 -1.97 -5.29
CA GLY A 47 12.34 -1.23 -5.77
C GLY A 47 11.04 -1.99 -5.53
N THR A 48 10.02 -1.26 -5.06
CA THR A 48 8.71 -1.81 -4.67
C THR A 48 7.66 -1.68 -5.76
N TYR A 49 7.85 -0.83 -6.77
CA TYR A 49 6.86 -0.61 -7.84
C TYR A 49 6.73 -1.84 -8.75
N ARG A 50 5.50 -2.21 -9.11
CA ARG A 50 5.19 -3.33 -10.00
C ARG A 50 4.26 -2.97 -11.16
N GLY A 51 3.79 -1.73 -11.21
CA GLY A 51 2.86 -1.27 -12.25
C GLY A 51 1.61 -0.63 -11.67
N ILE A 52 0.61 -0.50 -12.54
CA ILE A 52 -0.74 -0.04 -12.20
C ILE A 52 -1.71 -1.22 -12.30
N PHE A 53 -2.72 -1.20 -11.44
CA PHE A 53 -3.75 -2.22 -11.35
C PHE A 53 -5.11 -1.55 -11.52
N LYS A 54 -5.92 -2.09 -12.43
CA LYS A 54 -7.34 -1.74 -12.54
C LYS A 54 -8.16 -2.95 -12.09
N PRO A 55 -9.02 -2.82 -11.06
CA PRO A 55 -9.91 -3.90 -10.70
C PRO A 55 -10.85 -4.23 -11.88
N ALA A 56 -11.01 -5.51 -12.18
CA ALA A 56 -12.11 -5.96 -13.03
C ALA A 56 -13.41 -5.82 -12.23
N SER A 57 -14.19 -4.77 -12.48
CA SER A 57 -15.53 -4.64 -11.89
C SER A 57 -16.49 -3.90 -12.80
N ASN A 58 -17.73 -4.40 -12.86
CA ASN A 58 -18.90 -3.82 -13.54
C ASN A 58 -19.45 -2.57 -12.82
N VAL A 59 -18.62 -1.84 -12.08
CA VAL A 59 -18.97 -0.65 -11.29
C VAL A 59 -18.18 0.53 -11.84
N GLU A 60 -18.85 1.66 -12.01
CA GLU A 60 -18.34 2.91 -12.62
C GLU A 60 -17.11 3.51 -11.93
N ASP A 61 -16.62 2.94 -10.83
CA ASP A 61 -15.50 3.45 -10.03
C ASP A 61 -14.28 2.51 -10.02
N SER A 62 -13.91 1.98 -11.19
CA SER A 62 -12.68 1.21 -11.40
C SER A 62 -11.45 2.12 -11.52
N ALA A 63 -11.22 2.92 -10.47
CA ALA A 63 -10.05 3.79 -10.41
C ALA A 63 -8.75 2.96 -10.44
N TRP A 64 -7.79 3.41 -11.25
CA TRP A 64 -6.46 2.84 -11.28
C TRP A 64 -5.79 2.94 -9.92
N ARG A 65 -5.09 1.88 -9.52
CA ARG A 65 -4.32 1.81 -8.26
C ARG A 65 -2.89 1.46 -8.56
N MET A 66 -1.96 2.03 -7.82
CA MET A 66 -0.56 1.62 -7.91
C MET A 66 -0.40 0.23 -7.29
N MET A 67 0.33 -0.65 -7.97
CA MET A 67 0.70 -1.97 -7.48
C MET A 67 2.12 -1.91 -6.90
N MET A 68 2.20 -2.09 -5.59
CA MET A 68 3.43 -2.03 -4.81
C MET A 68 3.66 -3.38 -4.13
N ASP A 69 4.85 -3.93 -4.31
CA ASP A 69 5.33 -5.10 -3.60
C ASP A 69 6.31 -4.70 -2.49
N PHE A 70 6.53 -5.63 -1.58
CA PHE A 70 7.48 -5.49 -0.50
C PHE A 70 8.77 -6.17 -0.94
N ASN A 71 9.90 -5.62 -0.52
CA ASN A 71 11.18 -6.20 -0.85
C ASN A 71 11.54 -7.26 0.19
N TRP A 72 11.11 -8.49 -0.06
CA TRP A 72 11.28 -9.63 0.82
C TRP A 72 12.67 -10.24 0.69
N SER A 73 13.39 -10.42 1.80
CA SER A 73 14.54 -11.33 1.84
C SER A 73 14.08 -12.79 1.77
N ARG A 74 12.94 -13.07 2.41
CA ARG A 74 12.15 -14.28 2.29
C ARG A 74 10.70 -13.92 2.64
N ARG A 75 9.71 -14.63 2.12
CA ARG A 75 8.31 -14.46 2.58
C ARG A 75 8.09 -15.29 3.85
N PRO A 76 7.25 -14.83 4.79
CA PRO A 76 6.89 -15.65 5.94
C PRO A 76 6.15 -16.90 5.44
N GLU A 77 6.61 -18.07 5.89
CA GLU A 77 6.04 -19.33 5.45
C GLU A 77 4.73 -19.65 6.18
N PRO A 78 3.68 -20.05 5.46
CA PRO A 78 2.50 -20.63 6.07
C PRO A 78 2.84 -21.88 6.88
N SER A 79 2.20 -22.06 8.02
CA SER A 79 2.26 -23.32 8.77
C SER A 79 0.97 -23.56 9.54
N SER A 80 0.65 -24.84 9.79
CA SER A 80 -0.46 -25.23 10.67
C SER A 80 -0.33 -24.60 12.04
N ASN A 81 0.88 -24.64 12.61
CA ASN A 81 1.19 -24.04 13.92
C ASN A 81 0.90 -22.53 13.95
N ASN A 82 1.27 -21.78 12.90
CA ASN A 82 0.95 -20.35 12.81
C ASN A 82 -0.56 -20.11 12.77
N LYS A 83 -1.30 -20.86 11.93
CA LYS A 83 -2.76 -20.74 11.82
C LYS A 83 -3.45 -21.04 13.15
N GLU A 84 -3.11 -22.16 13.79
CA GLU A 84 -3.69 -22.56 15.08
C GLU A 84 -3.36 -21.55 16.19
N PHE A 85 -2.14 -21.00 16.20
CA PHE A 85 -1.77 -19.95 17.12
C PHE A 85 -2.62 -18.69 16.91
N ALA A 86 -2.78 -18.24 15.66
CA ALA A 86 -3.60 -17.08 15.32
C ALA A 86 -5.08 -17.29 15.69
N GLN A 87 -5.62 -18.49 15.48
CA GLN A 87 -6.98 -18.87 15.93
C GLN A 87 -7.13 -18.79 17.45
N ARG A 88 -6.21 -19.38 18.22
CA ARG A 88 -6.23 -19.30 19.68
C ARG A 88 -6.13 -17.85 20.16
N HIS A 89 -5.29 -17.05 19.50
CA HIS A 89 -5.16 -15.63 19.78
C HIS A 89 -6.47 -14.88 19.50
N ALA A 90 -7.11 -15.11 18.35
CA ALA A 90 -8.36 -14.46 17.97
C ALA A 90 -9.50 -14.75 18.97
N ARG A 91 -9.66 -16.01 19.43
CA ARG A 91 -10.64 -16.34 20.49
C ARG A 91 -10.37 -15.63 21.82
N ARG A 92 -9.09 -15.62 22.25
CA ARG A 92 -8.70 -14.96 23.51
C ARG A 92 -8.94 -13.46 23.43
N LEU A 93 -8.62 -12.86 22.29
CA LEU A 93 -8.87 -11.46 22.04
C LEU A 93 -10.37 -11.15 22.08
N GLN A 94 -11.19 -11.97 21.41
CA GLN A 94 -12.64 -11.82 21.41
C GLN A 94 -13.23 -11.86 22.82
N SER A 95 -12.88 -12.86 23.63
CA SER A 95 -13.30 -12.93 25.04
C SER A 95 -12.83 -11.73 25.86
N THR A 96 -11.65 -11.18 25.56
CA THR A 96 -11.14 -9.97 26.22
C THR A 96 -11.92 -8.72 25.82
N LEU A 97 -12.32 -8.61 24.55
CA LEU A 97 -13.13 -7.51 24.03
C LEU A 97 -14.56 -7.55 24.56
N GLU A 98 -15.16 -8.74 24.66
CA GLU A 98 -16.49 -8.95 25.27
C GLU A 98 -16.52 -8.48 26.71
N LYS A 99 -15.52 -8.87 27.52
CA LYS A 99 -15.39 -8.40 28.92
C LYS A 99 -15.25 -6.89 29.05
N LYS A 100 -14.79 -6.22 27.99
CA LYS A 100 -14.63 -4.76 27.94
C LYS A 100 -15.81 -4.05 27.26
N GLY A 101 -16.80 -4.78 26.75
CA GLY A 101 -17.90 -4.21 25.98
C GLY A 101 -17.47 -3.60 24.63
N LEU A 102 -16.35 -4.04 24.06
CA LEU A 102 -15.77 -3.49 22.83
C LEU A 102 -15.83 -4.45 21.62
N ALA A 103 -16.45 -5.62 21.78
CA ALA A 103 -16.43 -6.68 20.77
C ALA A 103 -17.12 -6.27 19.46
N GLU A 104 -18.31 -5.70 19.54
CA GLU A 104 -19.07 -5.26 18.36
C GLU A 104 -18.37 -4.10 17.65
N ASP A 105 -17.97 -3.07 18.40
CA ASP A 105 -17.21 -1.93 17.86
C ASP A 105 -15.93 -2.37 17.16
N TYR A 106 -15.22 -3.36 17.72
CA TYR A 106 -13.99 -3.87 17.12
C TYR A 106 -14.28 -4.62 15.81
N TYR A 107 -15.35 -5.42 15.79
CA TYR A 107 -15.78 -6.16 14.61
C TYR A 107 -16.22 -5.21 13.48
N LEU A 108 -16.94 -4.13 13.81
CA LEU A 108 -17.38 -3.11 12.84
C LEU A 108 -16.21 -2.47 12.08
N VAL A 109 -15.04 -2.30 12.71
CA VAL A 109 -13.85 -1.79 12.00
C VAL A 109 -13.43 -2.69 10.84
N PHE A 110 -13.59 -4.01 10.95
CA PHE A 110 -13.28 -4.94 9.87
C PHE A 110 -14.35 -4.95 8.78
N GLU A 111 -15.62 -4.78 9.14
CA GLU A 111 -16.69 -4.59 8.15
C GLU A 111 -16.50 -3.28 7.36
N ASP A 112 -16.03 -2.21 8.01
CA ASP A 112 -15.62 -0.98 7.33
C ASP A 112 -14.46 -1.24 6.37
N TYR A 113 -13.44 -2.00 6.78
CA TYR A 113 -12.30 -2.35 5.91
C TYR A 113 -12.74 -3.19 4.71
N LYS A 114 -13.69 -4.10 4.89
CA LYS A 114 -14.25 -4.94 3.84
C LYS A 114 -15.09 -4.12 2.86
N THR A 115 -15.96 -3.23 3.38
CA THR A 115 -16.76 -2.29 2.59
C THR A 115 -15.88 -1.35 1.77
N ALA A 116 -14.81 -0.81 2.39
CA ALA A 116 -13.81 0.03 1.71
C ALA A 116 -12.85 -0.77 0.81
N GLN A 117 -13.04 -2.09 0.66
CA GLN A 117 -12.21 -2.96 -0.15
C GLN A 117 -10.70 -2.92 0.21
N HIS A 118 -10.38 -2.73 1.48
CA HIS A 118 -9.02 -2.81 2.01
C HIS A 118 -8.61 -4.24 2.34
N ILE A 119 -9.59 -5.07 2.73
CA ILE A 119 -9.43 -6.50 3.01
C ILE A 119 -10.40 -7.31 2.16
N GLU A 120 -10.10 -8.59 1.99
CA GLU A 120 -10.97 -9.56 1.33
C GLU A 120 -10.93 -10.90 2.08
N PRO A 121 -12.02 -11.69 2.03
CA PRO A 121 -12.03 -13.01 2.65
C PRO A 121 -11.05 -13.96 1.97
N VAL A 122 -10.44 -14.84 2.74
CA VAL A 122 -9.57 -15.91 2.25
C VAL A 122 -10.42 -17.16 1.97
N PRO A 123 -10.46 -17.66 0.71
CA PRO A 123 -11.19 -18.88 0.37
C PRO A 123 -10.70 -20.08 1.18
N ASP A 124 -11.61 -20.99 1.53
CA ASP A 124 -11.32 -22.18 2.34
C ASP A 124 -10.16 -23.02 1.77
N SER A 125 -10.12 -23.15 0.44
CA SER A 125 -9.07 -23.85 -0.30
C SER A 125 -7.68 -23.23 -0.15
N GLU A 126 -7.58 -21.93 0.17
CA GLU A 126 -6.32 -21.21 0.28
C GLU A 126 -5.89 -20.96 1.73
N ARG A 127 -6.71 -21.29 2.73
CA ARG A 127 -6.44 -20.95 4.14
C ARG A 127 -5.13 -21.52 4.68
N SER A 128 -4.62 -22.62 4.13
CA SER A 128 -3.33 -23.22 4.52
C SER A 128 -2.12 -22.53 3.88
N ALA A 129 -2.33 -21.72 2.83
CA ALA A 129 -1.28 -21.06 2.05
C ALA A 129 -0.99 -19.62 2.52
N HIS A 130 -1.51 -19.22 3.68
CA HIS A 130 -1.39 -17.87 4.22
C HIS A 130 -0.64 -17.86 5.56
N TYR A 131 0.14 -16.80 5.78
CA TYR A 131 0.71 -16.48 7.07
C TYR A 131 -0.22 -15.51 7.82
N TYR A 132 -0.70 -15.94 8.98
CA TYR A 132 -1.64 -15.19 9.79
C TYR A 132 -0.92 -14.38 10.86
N THR A 133 -1.05 -13.06 10.74
CA THR A 133 -0.55 -12.09 11.70
C THR A 133 -1.61 -11.81 12.75
N THR A 134 -1.19 -11.79 14.01
CA THR A 134 -2.06 -11.41 15.13
C THR A 134 -2.28 -9.90 15.16
N HIS A 135 -3.38 -9.47 15.77
CA HIS A 135 -3.69 -8.06 15.96
C HIS A 135 -4.25 -7.81 17.35
N PHE A 136 -4.18 -6.57 17.82
CA PHE A 136 -4.72 -6.16 19.11
C PHE A 136 -5.39 -4.78 19.02
N PRO A 137 -6.38 -4.52 19.89
CA PRO A 137 -7.10 -3.25 19.91
C PRO A 137 -6.25 -2.16 20.53
N VAL A 138 -6.24 -0.99 19.90
CA VAL A 138 -5.78 0.26 20.50
C VAL A 138 -6.98 1.18 20.65
N VAL A 139 -7.31 1.52 21.89
CA VAL A 139 -8.33 2.51 22.23
C VAL A 139 -7.66 3.86 22.38
N LYS A 140 -8.19 4.89 21.73
CA LYS A 140 -7.72 6.27 21.87
C LYS A 140 -8.81 7.11 22.51
N ASP A 141 -8.70 7.28 23.83
CA ASP A 141 -9.62 8.12 24.59
C ASP A 141 -9.46 9.60 24.22
N GLY A 142 -10.57 10.35 24.16
CA GLY A 142 -10.56 11.81 23.96
C GLY A 142 -10.38 12.32 22.53
N SER A 143 -10.37 11.46 21.51
CA SER A 143 -10.28 11.87 20.11
C SER A 143 -11.63 12.33 19.54
N ALA A 144 -11.80 13.63 19.29
CA ALA A 144 -12.92 14.15 18.50
C ALA A 144 -12.76 13.92 16.97
N ARG A 145 -11.53 13.63 16.51
CA ARG A 145 -11.14 13.36 15.12
C ARG A 145 -10.42 12.01 15.01
N GLY A 146 -11.16 10.91 14.88
CA GLY A 146 -10.61 9.58 14.59
C GLY A 146 -11.44 8.43 15.17
N THR A 147 -11.27 7.22 14.63
CA THR A 147 -11.89 5.99 15.17
C THR A 147 -11.37 5.73 16.58
N ARG A 148 -12.28 5.77 17.56
CA ARG A 148 -11.99 5.57 19.00
C ARG A 148 -11.29 4.23 19.28
N LEU A 149 -11.48 3.26 18.40
CA LEU A 149 -10.94 1.91 18.47
C LEU A 149 -10.33 1.54 17.12
N ARG A 150 -9.11 0.98 17.13
CA ARG A 150 -8.44 0.54 15.90
C ARG A 150 -7.66 -0.76 16.10
N PRO A 151 -7.65 -1.68 15.11
CA PRO A 151 -6.76 -2.84 15.13
C PRO A 151 -5.32 -2.41 14.81
N VAL A 152 -4.38 -2.91 15.59
CA VAL A 152 -2.95 -2.84 15.31
C VAL A 152 -2.42 -4.25 15.10
N PHE A 153 -1.73 -4.46 13.99
CA PHE A 153 -1.21 -5.76 13.58
C PHE A 153 0.24 -5.92 14.00
N ASP A 154 0.58 -7.10 14.53
CA ASP A 154 1.93 -7.43 14.99
C ASP A 154 2.79 -7.95 13.84
N TRP A 155 3.31 -7.03 13.04
CA TRP A 155 4.13 -7.38 11.87
C TRP A 155 5.56 -7.80 12.20
N ARG A 156 5.95 -8.01 13.46
CA ARG A 156 7.35 -8.33 13.81
C ARG A 156 7.90 -9.52 13.01
N GLY A 157 7.12 -10.61 12.92
CA GLY A 157 7.51 -11.79 12.15
C GLY A 157 7.73 -11.54 10.66
N SER A 158 7.00 -10.61 10.05
CA SER A 158 7.15 -10.26 8.62
C SER A 158 8.17 -9.14 8.40
N ASN A 159 8.32 -8.21 9.34
CA ASN A 159 9.18 -7.04 9.22
C ASN A 159 10.67 -7.38 9.21
N ASP A 160 11.07 -8.43 9.92
CA ASP A 160 12.45 -8.93 9.92
C ASP A 160 12.84 -9.59 8.60
N LEU A 161 11.83 -9.97 7.79
CA LEU A 161 12.01 -10.59 6.49
C LEU A 161 11.95 -9.57 5.33
N GLN A 162 11.99 -8.28 5.64
CA GLN A 162 11.90 -7.20 4.65
C GLN A 162 13.18 -6.36 4.64
N SER A 163 13.66 -6.10 3.43
CA SER A 163 14.71 -5.15 3.15
C SER A 163 14.11 -3.80 2.76
N LEU A 164 14.51 -2.73 3.43
CA LEU A 164 13.96 -1.41 3.16
C LEU A 164 14.43 -0.87 1.80
N PRO A 165 13.51 -0.35 0.95
CA PRO A 165 13.92 0.40 -0.22
C PRO A 165 14.74 1.63 0.19
N PRO A 166 15.60 2.15 -0.71
CA PRO A 166 16.15 3.48 -0.53
C PRO A 166 15.01 4.50 -0.36
N THR A 167 15.19 5.44 0.55
CA THR A 167 14.16 6.43 0.86
C THR A 167 14.27 7.63 -0.08
N ILE A 168 13.15 8.07 -0.65
CA ILE A 168 13.10 9.21 -1.58
C ILE A 168 13.17 10.53 -0.81
N ASP A 169 12.52 10.59 0.35
CA ASP A 169 12.57 11.75 1.24
C ASP A 169 12.65 11.32 2.71
N ASN A 170 13.61 11.91 3.42
CA ASN A 170 13.92 11.67 4.82
C ASN A 170 13.60 12.88 5.72
N SER A 171 13.10 13.99 5.17
CA SER A 171 12.99 15.26 5.89
C SER A 171 11.84 16.14 5.42
N LEU A 172 10.99 16.53 6.36
CA LEU A 172 9.93 17.52 6.13
C LEU A 172 10.47 18.94 5.88
N LEU A 173 11.74 19.22 6.21
CA LEU A 173 12.28 20.57 6.12
C LEU A 173 12.31 21.09 4.68
N GLY A 174 12.68 20.25 3.71
CA GLY A 174 12.74 20.63 2.30
C GLY A 174 11.38 21.13 1.78
N PRO A 175 10.33 20.28 1.82
CA PRO A 175 8.98 20.68 1.43
C PRO A 175 8.48 21.92 2.19
N LEU A 176 8.73 22.01 3.50
CA LEU A 176 8.31 23.18 4.30
C LEU A 176 9.00 24.47 3.84
N MET A 177 10.29 24.43 3.53
CA MET A 177 11.02 25.61 3.04
C MET A 177 10.51 26.06 1.67
N VAL A 178 10.16 25.11 0.78
CA VAL A 178 9.56 25.42 -0.52
C VAL A 178 8.19 26.08 -0.36
N THR A 179 7.35 25.57 0.55
CA THR A 179 6.00 26.13 0.73
C THR A 179 5.99 27.59 1.22
N ARG A 180 7.07 28.04 1.89
CA ARG A 180 7.22 29.43 2.32
C ARG A 180 7.46 30.42 1.18
N LEU A 181 7.79 29.94 -0.01
CA LEU A 181 7.99 30.77 -1.19
C LEU A 181 6.67 31.17 -1.86
N PHE A 182 5.55 30.56 -1.46
CA PHE A 182 4.25 30.77 -2.07
C PHE A 182 3.30 31.48 -1.09
N GLU A 183 2.57 32.47 -1.59
CA GLU A 183 1.57 33.23 -0.82
C GLU A 183 0.39 32.35 -0.38
N HIS A 184 0.03 31.37 -1.20
CA HIS A 184 -1.07 30.44 -0.95
C HIS A 184 -0.59 29.00 -1.07
N VAL A 185 -0.93 28.16 -0.08
CA VAL A 185 -0.55 26.74 -0.03
C VAL A 185 -1.74 25.90 0.40
N LEU A 186 -2.01 24.83 -0.34
CA LEU A 186 -3.00 23.83 0.04
C LEU A 186 -2.31 22.60 0.64
N TRP A 187 -2.70 22.26 1.86
CA TRP A 187 -2.30 21.00 2.51
C TRP A 187 -3.51 20.08 2.60
N SER A 188 -3.31 18.81 2.25
CA SER A 188 -4.32 17.77 2.41
C SER A 188 -3.69 16.52 3.00
N ASP A 189 -4.42 15.84 3.87
CA ASP A 189 -4.06 14.53 4.38
C ASP A 189 -4.72 13.43 3.54
N LEU A 190 -4.00 12.34 3.30
CA LEU A 190 -4.51 11.19 2.54
C LEU A 190 -5.09 10.16 3.51
N ARG A 191 -6.42 10.08 3.55
CA ARG A 191 -7.11 9.07 4.37
C ARG A 191 -6.69 7.66 3.96
N GLN A 192 -6.22 6.88 4.94
CA GLN A 192 -5.86 5.46 4.78
C GLN A 192 -4.90 5.21 3.60
N ALA A 193 -3.97 6.13 3.36
CA ALA A 193 -3.13 6.17 2.17
C ALA A 193 -2.51 4.81 1.81
N PHE A 194 -1.88 4.11 2.77
CA PHE A 194 -1.23 2.81 2.51
C PHE A 194 -2.18 1.75 1.93
N LEU A 195 -3.44 1.70 2.41
CA LEU A 195 -4.40 0.68 2.02
C LEU A 195 -4.88 0.85 0.58
N ASN A 196 -4.68 2.03 -0.02
CA ASN A 196 -5.04 2.33 -1.41
C ASN A 196 -3.99 1.86 -2.42
N PHE A 197 -2.78 1.51 -1.98
CA PHE A 197 -1.76 0.89 -2.84
C PHE A 197 -1.93 -0.62 -2.79
N ARG A 198 -2.16 -1.25 -3.94
CA ARG A 198 -2.41 -2.70 -4.05
C ARG A 198 -1.13 -3.50 -3.92
N CYS A 199 -1.25 -4.75 -3.48
CA CYS A 199 -0.14 -5.68 -3.39
C CYS A 199 -0.39 -6.94 -4.22
N PRO A 200 0.66 -7.56 -4.81
CA PRO A 200 0.56 -8.86 -5.45
C PRO A 200 0.05 -9.94 -4.48
N THR A 201 -0.61 -10.98 -4.99
CA THR A 201 -1.11 -12.14 -4.25
C THR A 201 -0.06 -12.75 -3.35
N ALA A 202 1.19 -12.89 -3.83
CA ALA A 202 2.29 -13.39 -3.00
C ALA A 202 2.52 -12.57 -1.72
N THR A 203 2.33 -11.24 -1.78
CA THR A 203 2.39 -10.35 -0.61
C THR A 203 1.12 -10.37 0.20
N ARG A 204 -0.05 -10.45 -0.44
CA ARG A 204 -1.33 -10.61 0.26
C ARG A 204 -1.35 -11.88 1.12
N LYS A 205 -0.73 -12.98 0.65
CA LYS A 205 -0.55 -14.23 1.41
C LYS A 205 0.25 -14.06 2.71
N ALA A 206 1.17 -13.10 2.75
CA ALA A 206 1.97 -12.74 3.93
C ALA A 206 1.27 -11.75 4.89
N HIS A 207 0.15 -11.16 4.45
CA HIS A 207 -0.60 -10.14 5.18
C HIS A 207 -2.04 -10.60 5.47
N ALA A 208 -2.18 -11.86 5.90
CA ALA A 208 -3.46 -12.40 6.36
C ALA A 208 -3.62 -12.28 7.88
N PHE A 209 -4.86 -12.38 8.34
CA PHE A 209 -5.23 -12.38 9.75
C PHE A 209 -6.55 -13.11 9.97
N ILE A 210 -6.86 -13.40 11.23
CA ILE A 210 -8.06 -14.14 11.65
C ILE A 210 -8.80 -13.29 12.67
N ILE A 211 -10.10 -13.11 12.47
CA ILE A 211 -11.00 -12.54 13.47
C ILE A 211 -11.96 -13.63 13.97
N CYS A 212 -12.47 -13.45 15.18
CA CYS A 212 -13.51 -14.31 15.74
C CYS A 212 -14.80 -13.48 15.77
N ASN A 213 -15.85 -13.99 15.13
CA ASN A 213 -17.11 -13.27 15.02
C ASN A 213 -17.79 -13.21 16.40
N PRO A 214 -18.21 -12.02 16.88
CA PRO A 214 -18.83 -11.88 18.19
C PRO A 214 -20.20 -12.56 18.32
N LYS A 215 -20.89 -12.83 17.20
CA LYS A 215 -22.26 -13.37 17.23
C LYS A 215 -22.30 -14.89 17.41
N ASP A 216 -21.43 -15.61 16.72
CA ASP A 216 -21.45 -17.08 16.67
C ASP A 216 -20.12 -17.74 17.09
N GLY A 217 -19.08 -16.95 17.37
CA GLY A 217 -17.76 -17.43 17.75
C GLY A 217 -16.99 -18.10 16.60
N SER A 218 -17.49 -18.01 15.37
CA SER A 218 -16.84 -18.57 14.18
C SER A 218 -15.55 -17.81 13.84
N PHE A 219 -14.65 -18.47 13.10
CA PHE A 219 -13.44 -17.83 12.60
C PHE A 219 -13.63 -17.34 11.18
N GLU A 220 -13.33 -16.06 10.98
CA GLU A 220 -13.27 -15.44 9.67
C GLU A 220 -11.82 -15.13 9.30
N TYR A 221 -11.45 -15.42 8.07
CA TYR A 221 -10.08 -15.32 7.56
C TYR A 221 -10.03 -14.22 6.52
N PHE A 222 -9.17 -13.23 6.73
CA PHE A 222 -9.03 -12.09 5.84
C PHE A 222 -7.58 -11.90 5.43
N ARG A 223 -7.40 -11.26 4.27
CA ARG A 223 -6.10 -10.74 3.83
C ARG A 223 -6.23 -9.30 3.36
N PHE A 224 -5.18 -8.53 3.57
CA PHE A 224 -5.10 -7.18 3.01
C PHE A 224 -4.96 -7.25 1.49
N ARG A 225 -5.65 -6.36 0.79
CA ARG A 225 -5.50 -6.14 -0.65
C ARG A 225 -4.39 -5.15 -0.99
N GLY A 226 -3.99 -4.33 -0.02
CA GLY A 226 -2.97 -3.31 -0.16
C GLY A 226 -1.93 -3.32 0.95
N MET A 227 -1.15 -2.26 1.07
CA MET A 227 -0.07 -2.18 2.06
C MET A 227 -0.64 -1.93 3.47
N PRO A 228 -0.49 -2.87 4.42
CA PRO A 228 -1.04 -2.67 5.76
C PRO A 228 -0.23 -1.63 6.57
N MET A 229 -0.92 -0.98 7.51
CA MET A 229 -0.28 -0.10 8.50
C MET A 229 0.66 -0.89 9.41
N GLY A 230 1.86 -0.35 9.68
CA GLY A 230 2.85 -0.94 10.61
C GLY A 230 3.81 -1.94 9.97
N ALA A 231 3.59 -2.32 8.71
CA ALA A 231 4.56 -3.13 7.98
C ALA A 231 5.73 -2.25 7.48
N ARG A 232 6.95 -2.78 7.57
CA ARG A 232 8.19 -2.01 7.48
C ARG A 232 8.37 -1.31 6.14
N SER A 233 7.96 -1.94 5.04
CA SER A 233 8.12 -1.38 3.69
C SER A 233 6.96 -0.47 3.24
N SER A 234 5.83 -0.44 3.96
CA SER A 234 4.65 0.35 3.55
C SER A 234 4.93 1.85 3.36
N PRO A 235 5.69 2.54 4.24
CA PRO A 235 6.00 3.96 4.03
C PRO A 235 6.80 4.21 2.76
N GLY A 236 7.83 3.40 2.49
CA GLY A 236 8.67 3.53 1.31
C GLY A 236 7.91 3.22 0.01
N GLY A 237 7.07 2.18 0.04
CA GLY A 237 6.17 1.85 -1.08
C GLY A 237 5.18 2.98 -1.37
N MET A 238 4.57 3.56 -0.35
CA MET A 238 3.67 4.70 -0.53
C MET A 238 4.40 5.92 -1.09
N GLN A 239 5.59 6.23 -0.56
CA GLN A 239 6.38 7.37 -1.00
C GLN A 239 6.71 7.23 -2.50
N ALA A 240 7.25 6.08 -2.92
CA ALA A 240 7.54 5.82 -4.33
C ALA A 240 6.27 5.89 -5.19
N GLY A 241 5.21 5.20 -4.79
CA GLY A 241 3.95 5.20 -5.56
C GLY A 241 3.32 6.59 -5.67
N SER A 242 3.35 7.39 -4.61
CA SER A 242 2.82 8.77 -4.61
C SER A 242 3.68 9.70 -5.47
N SER A 243 5.00 9.57 -5.42
CA SER A 243 5.91 10.33 -6.28
C SER A 243 5.66 10.06 -7.76
N ILE A 244 5.42 8.80 -8.14
CA ILE A 244 5.05 8.45 -9.52
C ILE A 244 3.72 9.12 -9.91
N ILE A 245 2.70 9.06 -9.05
CA ILE A 245 1.40 9.71 -9.32
C ILE A 245 1.56 11.20 -9.55
N VAL A 246 2.34 11.88 -8.72
CA VAL A 246 2.59 13.32 -8.83
C VAL A 246 3.33 13.65 -10.12
N GLU A 247 4.37 12.90 -10.46
CA GLU A 247 5.14 13.14 -11.69
C GLU A 247 4.27 12.99 -12.94
N VAL A 248 3.50 11.90 -13.01
CA VAL A 248 2.55 11.66 -14.11
C VAL A 248 1.47 12.76 -14.18
N ALA A 249 0.99 13.25 -13.03
CA ALA A 249 0.02 14.34 -12.99
C ALA A 249 0.62 15.66 -13.49
N ASN A 250 1.87 15.95 -13.15
CA ASN A 250 2.60 17.13 -13.62
C ASN A 250 2.82 17.07 -15.15
N GLU A 251 3.31 15.94 -15.67
CA GLU A 251 3.49 15.74 -17.11
C GLU A 251 2.17 15.90 -17.89
N ASN A 252 1.08 15.31 -17.39
CA ASN A 252 -0.24 15.45 -18.00
C ASN A 252 -0.74 16.90 -17.99
N THR A 253 -0.50 17.62 -16.90
CA THR A 253 -0.89 19.03 -16.77
C THR A 253 -0.09 19.89 -17.75
N GLU A 254 1.22 19.70 -17.82
CA GLU A 254 2.10 20.41 -18.76
C GLU A 254 1.67 20.16 -20.21
N ASN A 255 1.40 18.90 -20.56
CA ASN A 255 0.92 18.54 -21.89
C ASN A 255 -0.43 19.19 -22.25
N ARG A 256 -1.34 19.33 -21.28
CA ARG A 256 -2.62 20.03 -21.49
C ARG A 256 -2.40 21.51 -21.74
N LEU A 257 -1.59 22.17 -20.91
CA LEU A 257 -1.28 23.59 -21.06
C LEU A 257 -0.61 23.88 -22.42
N ARG A 258 0.37 23.07 -22.82
CA ARG A 258 1.02 23.21 -24.14
C ARG A 258 0.05 23.04 -25.32
N ARG A 259 -0.95 22.16 -25.20
CA ARG A 259 -2.00 21.98 -26.23
C ARG A 259 -2.95 23.16 -26.28
N GLU A 260 -3.32 23.72 -25.14
CA GLU A 260 -4.17 24.92 -25.05
C GLU A 260 -3.45 26.15 -25.62
N ASP A 261 -2.15 26.32 -25.34
CA ASP A 261 -1.32 27.36 -25.95
C ASP A 261 -1.18 27.19 -27.47
N GLY A 262 -1.07 25.93 -27.94
CA GLY A 262 -1.09 25.58 -29.37
C GLY A 262 -2.42 25.88 -30.06
N LEU A 263 -3.54 25.69 -29.36
CA LEU A 263 -4.89 26.01 -29.84
C LEU A 263 -5.14 27.53 -29.85
N GLN A 264 -4.65 28.27 -28.85
CA GLN A 264 -4.73 29.74 -28.84
C GLN A 264 -3.84 30.38 -29.91
N THR A 265 -2.67 29.81 -30.20
CA THR A 265 -1.81 30.28 -31.30
C THR A 265 -2.41 29.99 -32.67
N LEU A 266 -3.11 28.86 -32.86
CA LEU A 266 -3.86 28.55 -34.09
C LEU A 266 -5.13 29.39 -34.27
N SER A 267 -5.85 29.75 -33.19
CA SER A 267 -7.00 30.64 -33.29
C SER A 267 -6.59 32.10 -33.54
N SER A 268 -5.42 32.51 -33.05
CA SER A 268 -4.88 33.86 -33.25
C SER A 268 -4.24 34.05 -34.63
N SER A 269 -3.74 32.98 -35.25
CA SER A 269 -3.20 33.03 -36.62
C SER A 269 -4.27 32.94 -37.72
N THR A 270 -5.51 32.57 -37.38
CA THR A 270 -6.62 32.50 -38.35
C THR A 270 -7.39 33.83 -38.47
N ILE A 271 -7.11 34.84 -37.63
CA ILE A 271 -7.81 36.15 -37.66
C ILE A 271 -7.05 37.22 -38.48
N ILE A 272 -5.85 36.91 -38.99
CA ILE A 272 -5.11 37.83 -39.88
C ILE A 272 -4.94 37.18 -41.25
N GLN A 273 -6.04 37.01 -42.01
CA GLN A 273 -5.91 36.75 -43.45
C GLN A 273 -7.12 37.11 -44.33
N ASP A 274 -8.10 37.88 -43.85
CA ASP A 274 -9.11 38.52 -44.71
C ASP A 274 -9.19 40.02 -44.41
N ALA A 275 -8.36 40.80 -45.10
CA ALA A 275 -8.48 42.25 -45.29
C ALA A 275 -8.03 42.61 -46.71
#